data_AF-A0A832TWT9-F1
#
_entry.id   AF-A0A832TWT9-F1
#
_cell.length_a   1.000
_cell.length_b   1.000
_cell.length_c   1.000
_cell.angle_alpha   90.00
_cell.angle_beta   90.00
_cell.angle_gamma   90.00
#
_symmetry.space_group_name_H-M   'P 1'
#
loop_
_entity.id
_entity.type
_entity.pdbx_description
1 polymer ?
#
loop_
_entity_poly.entity_id
_entity_poly.type
_entity_poly.pdbx_seq_one_letter_code
_entity_poly.pdbx_strand_id
1 'polypeptide(L)'
;MGLEVVVEEIREIGQKEATAIRNEANEEARRILAAAEERATSIKQEAEAEVERQVQQMEAQEASAAKLLVRREVLNAQKELLQDVFKATEESISALPDTFHEKAIRELLKKVAKEIKDGVVFSNSRDQKAVESALSELKTLSGYSYGGIVEISGGVVVKSADGQLTVDLSYQTFLDEVWESGLKDASDILFG
;
A
#
# COMPACT_ATOMS: atom_id res chain seq x y z
N MET A 1 -50.00 93.89 13.68
CA MET A 1 -50.25 93.35 12.33
C MET A 1 -48.96 92.94 11.61
N GLY A 2 -47.89 93.75 11.56
CA GLY A 2 -46.64 93.32 10.89
C GLY A 2 -45.80 92.25 11.64
N LEU A 3 -45.75 92.30 12.97
CA LEU A 3 -44.95 91.38 13.79
C LEU A 3 -45.50 89.95 13.84
N GLU A 4 -46.83 89.77 13.84
CA GLU A 4 -47.46 88.44 13.80
C GLU A 4 -47.16 87.72 12.48
N VAL A 5 -47.22 88.42 11.36
CA VAL A 5 -46.91 87.85 10.03
C VAL A 5 -45.45 87.38 9.96
N VAL A 6 -44.51 88.16 10.50
CA VAL A 6 -43.09 87.78 10.53
C VAL A 6 -42.84 86.57 11.44
N VAL A 7 -43.54 86.45 12.57
CA VAL A 7 -43.43 85.28 13.45
C VAL A 7 -44.00 84.03 12.79
N GLU A 8 -45.09 84.17 12.03
CA GLU A 8 -45.73 83.07 11.31
C GLU A 8 -44.84 82.59 10.16
N GLU A 9 -44.21 83.51 9.43
CA GLU A 9 -43.27 83.22 8.34
C GLU A 9 -41.99 82.52 8.86
N ILE A 10 -41.43 82.96 10.00
CA ILE A 10 -40.30 82.29 10.67
C ILE A 10 -40.69 80.87 11.11
N ARG A 11 -41.92 80.68 11.62
CA ARG A 11 -42.44 79.35 11.99
C ARG A 11 -42.58 78.42 10.79
N GLU A 12 -43.08 78.94 9.67
CA GLU A 12 -43.27 78.17 8.45
C GLU A 12 -41.92 77.75 7.84
N ILE A 13 -40.94 78.67 7.83
CA ILE A 13 -39.56 78.37 7.42
C ILE A 13 -38.94 77.31 8.33
N GLY A 14 -39.06 77.47 9.65
CA GLY A 14 -38.53 76.50 10.61
C GLY A 14 -39.18 75.12 10.51
N GLN A 15 -40.49 75.05 10.21
CA GLN A 15 -41.17 73.78 9.94
C GLN A 15 -40.69 73.14 8.64
N LYS A 16 -40.53 73.91 7.55
CA LYS A 16 -39.98 73.39 6.29
C LYS A 16 -38.58 72.84 6.48
N GLU A 17 -37.73 73.55 7.21
CA GLU A 17 -36.35 73.15 7.49
C GLU A 17 -36.28 71.91 8.38
N ALA A 18 -37.08 71.84 9.44
CA ALA A 18 -37.18 70.65 10.29
C ALA A 18 -37.70 69.42 9.52
N THR A 19 -38.62 69.62 8.58
CA THR A 19 -39.16 68.55 7.74
C THR A 19 -38.14 68.08 6.71
N ALA A 20 -37.38 69.02 6.12
CA ALA A 20 -36.27 68.69 5.21
C ALA A 20 -35.20 67.84 5.92
N ILE A 21 -34.76 68.26 7.11
CA ILE A 21 -33.78 67.52 7.92
C ILE A 21 -34.28 66.11 8.26
N ARG A 22 -35.56 65.96 8.65
CA ARG A 22 -36.14 64.63 8.93
C ARG A 22 -36.21 63.74 7.70
N ASN A 23 -36.55 64.29 6.55
CA ASN A 23 -36.61 63.53 5.30
C ASN A 23 -35.21 63.07 4.90
N GLU A 24 -34.21 63.95 4.99
CA GLU A 24 -32.82 63.64 4.69
C GLU A 24 -32.25 62.56 5.64
N ALA A 25 -32.54 62.67 6.94
CA ALA A 25 -32.16 61.66 7.92
C ALA A 25 -32.84 60.29 7.67
N ASN A 26 -34.12 60.29 7.26
CA ASN A 26 -34.83 59.06 6.92
C ASN A 26 -34.27 58.39 5.65
N GLU A 27 -33.93 59.18 4.63
CA GLU A 27 -33.30 58.66 3.41
C GLU A 27 -31.89 58.12 3.71
N GLU A 28 -31.12 58.78 4.57
CA GLU A 28 -29.83 58.27 5.01
C GLU A 28 -29.96 56.96 5.81
N ALA A 29 -30.92 56.88 6.74
CA ALA A 29 -31.19 55.66 7.48
C ALA A 29 -31.59 54.50 6.56
N ARG A 30 -32.41 54.77 5.53
CA ARG A 30 -32.78 53.78 4.51
C ARG A 30 -31.57 53.31 3.72
N ARG A 31 -30.68 54.21 3.30
CA ARG A 31 -29.43 53.84 2.60
C ARG A 31 -28.53 52.96 3.46
N ILE A 32 -28.37 53.30 4.74
CA ILE A 32 -27.57 52.51 5.68
C ILE A 32 -28.16 51.11 5.86
N LEU A 33 -29.48 51.01 6.05
CA LEU A 33 -30.15 49.72 6.20
C LEU A 33 -30.04 48.85 4.95
N ALA A 34 -30.28 49.43 3.76
CA ALA A 34 -30.13 48.70 2.50
C ALA A 34 -28.70 48.18 2.29
N ALA A 35 -27.69 49.02 2.57
CA ALA A 35 -26.29 48.59 2.48
C ALA A 35 -25.92 47.51 3.52
N ALA A 36 -26.53 47.55 4.71
CA ALA A 36 -26.32 46.52 5.72
C ALA A 36 -26.98 45.20 5.32
N GLU A 37 -28.20 45.23 4.77
CA GLU A 37 -28.91 44.05 4.26
C GLU A 37 -28.17 43.40 3.08
N GLU A 38 -27.64 44.21 2.16
CA GLU A 38 -26.85 43.71 1.02
C GLU A 38 -25.56 43.03 1.51
N ARG A 39 -24.84 43.65 2.45
CA ARG A 39 -23.65 43.03 3.07
C ARG A 39 -24.00 41.74 3.80
N ALA A 40 -25.07 41.73 4.58
CA ALA A 40 -25.52 40.54 5.31
C ALA A 40 -25.85 39.39 4.34
N THR A 41 -26.50 39.71 3.22
CA THR A 41 -26.84 38.74 2.17
C THR A 41 -25.58 38.20 1.49
N SER A 42 -24.63 39.07 1.15
CA SER A 42 -23.35 38.67 0.56
C SER A 42 -22.56 37.75 1.49
N ILE A 43 -22.45 38.10 2.77
CA ILE A 43 -21.74 37.29 3.78
C ILE A 43 -22.41 35.91 3.91
N LYS A 44 -23.75 35.87 3.92
CA LYS A 44 -24.50 34.62 4.00
C LYS A 44 -24.24 33.73 2.79
N GLN A 45 -24.30 34.29 1.58
CA GLN A 45 -24.07 33.54 0.34
C GLN A 45 -22.63 33.02 0.24
N GLU A 46 -21.65 33.83 0.63
CA GLU A 46 -20.24 33.42 0.65
C GLU A 46 -20.00 32.30 1.67
N ALA A 47 -20.60 32.41 2.86
CA ALA A 47 -20.53 31.36 3.88
C ALA A 47 -21.20 30.06 3.41
N GLU A 48 -22.37 30.13 2.76
CA GLU A 48 -23.06 28.96 2.21
C GLU A 48 -22.23 28.27 1.12
N ALA A 49 -21.65 29.04 0.20
CA ALA A 49 -20.79 28.52 -0.86
C ALA A 49 -19.49 27.88 -0.32
N GLU A 50 -18.89 28.49 0.70
CA GLU A 50 -17.69 27.94 1.34
C GLU A 50 -18.00 26.64 2.09
N VAL A 51 -19.13 26.59 2.82
CA VAL A 51 -19.56 25.34 3.49
C VAL A 51 -19.84 24.25 2.46
N GLU A 52 -20.51 24.56 1.36
CA GLU A 52 -20.78 23.56 0.30
C GLU A 52 -19.48 23.02 -0.29
N ARG A 53 -18.50 23.89 -0.57
CA ARG A 53 -17.18 23.47 -1.04
C ARG A 53 -16.47 22.58 -0.03
N GLN A 54 -16.51 22.93 1.26
CA GLN A 54 -15.89 22.13 2.32
C GLN A 54 -16.54 20.76 2.45
N VAL A 55 -17.88 20.68 2.38
CA VAL A 55 -18.62 19.41 2.41
C VAL A 55 -18.20 18.52 1.24
N GLN A 56 -18.19 19.06 0.02
CA GLN A 56 -17.76 18.29 -1.16
C GLN A 56 -16.31 17.79 -1.04
N GLN A 57 -15.42 18.61 -0.48
CA GLN A 57 -14.03 18.21 -0.24
C GLN A 57 -13.93 17.09 0.80
N MET A 58 -14.67 17.20 1.91
CA MET A 58 -14.71 16.17 2.96
C MET A 58 -15.27 14.86 2.41
N GLU A 59 -16.38 14.90 1.67
CA GLU A 59 -16.96 13.71 1.04
C GLU A 59 -15.99 13.03 0.06
N ALA A 60 -15.31 13.81 -0.77
CA ALA A 60 -14.32 13.29 -1.71
C ALA A 60 -13.11 12.66 -0.98
N GLN A 61 -12.66 13.27 0.11
CA GLN A 61 -11.57 12.76 0.94
C GLN A 61 -11.98 11.46 1.64
N GLU A 62 -13.15 11.41 2.27
CA GLU A 62 -13.67 10.22 2.94
C GLU A 62 -13.91 9.07 1.96
N ALA A 63 -14.51 9.35 0.80
CA ALA A 63 -14.70 8.34 -0.24
C ALA A 63 -13.37 7.78 -0.75
N SER A 64 -12.34 8.62 -0.87
CA SER A 64 -10.99 8.19 -1.27
C SER A 64 -10.31 7.37 -0.17
N ALA A 65 -10.44 7.77 1.09
CA ALA A 65 -9.93 7.04 2.24
C ALA A 65 -10.59 5.64 2.35
N ALA A 66 -11.91 5.57 2.23
CA ALA A 66 -12.65 4.31 2.22
C ALA A 66 -12.21 3.39 1.08
N LYS A 67 -12.06 3.91 -0.14
CA LYS A 67 -11.54 3.14 -1.30
C LYS A 67 -10.14 2.60 -1.04
N LEU A 68 -9.27 3.40 -0.43
CA LEU A 68 -7.91 2.98 -0.11
C LEU A 68 -7.90 1.86 0.93
N LEU A 69 -8.74 1.97 1.97
CA LEU A 69 -8.90 0.92 2.98
C LEU A 69 -9.38 -0.38 2.35
N VAL A 70 -10.44 -0.34 1.55
CA VAL A 70 -10.95 -1.54 0.85
C VAL A 70 -9.87 -2.16 -0.03
N ARG A 71 -9.16 -1.35 -0.82
CA ARG A 71 -8.08 -1.86 -1.68
C ARG A 71 -6.96 -2.51 -0.87
N ARG A 72 -6.61 -1.93 0.28
CA ARG A 72 -5.60 -2.51 1.18
C ARG A 72 -6.05 -3.86 1.73
N GLU A 73 -7.30 -3.96 2.21
CA GLU A 73 -7.83 -5.23 2.73
C GLU A 73 -7.88 -6.32 1.65
N VAL A 74 -8.29 -5.96 0.42
CA VAL A 74 -8.26 -6.89 -0.72
C VAL A 74 -6.83 -7.37 -1.00
N LEU A 75 -5.85 -6.46 -1.08
CA LEU A 75 -4.46 -6.83 -1.33
C LEU A 75 -3.87 -7.68 -0.20
N ASN A 76 -4.24 -7.42 1.05
CA ASN A 76 -3.84 -8.24 2.19
C ASN A 76 -4.42 -9.66 2.08
N ALA A 77 -5.70 -9.80 1.79
CA ALA A 77 -6.34 -11.10 1.59
C ALA A 77 -5.73 -11.88 0.41
N GLN A 78 -5.42 -11.19 -0.70
CA GLN A 78 -4.72 -11.79 -1.84
C GLN A 78 -3.34 -12.29 -1.45
N LYS A 79 -2.59 -11.50 -0.67
CA LYS A 79 -1.26 -11.89 -0.17
C LYS A 79 -1.34 -13.10 0.76
N GLU A 80 -2.30 -13.14 1.67
CA GLU A 80 -2.52 -14.28 2.56
C GLU A 80 -2.81 -15.56 1.76
N LEU A 81 -3.71 -15.48 0.77
CA LEU A 81 -4.02 -16.62 -0.09
C LEU A 81 -2.79 -17.11 -0.86
N LEU A 82 -1.99 -16.19 -1.40
CA LEU A 82 -0.73 -16.52 -2.06
C LEU A 82 0.26 -17.19 -1.11
N GLN A 83 0.36 -16.72 0.14
CA GLN A 83 1.21 -17.36 1.15
C GLN A 83 0.73 -18.77 1.52
N ASP A 84 -0.58 -19.00 1.56
CA ASP A 84 -1.14 -20.32 1.82
C ASP A 84 -0.85 -21.29 0.67
N VAL A 85 -0.97 -20.84 -0.58
CA VAL A 85 -0.58 -21.64 -1.77
C VAL A 85 0.92 -21.95 -1.75
N PHE A 86 1.76 -20.99 -1.38
CA PHE A 86 3.20 -21.19 -1.26
C PHE A 86 3.52 -22.30 -0.23
N LYS A 87 2.94 -22.22 0.97
CA LYS A 87 3.11 -23.23 2.02
C LYS A 87 2.59 -24.60 1.59
N ALA A 88 1.40 -24.66 0.99
CA ALA A 88 0.84 -25.91 0.49
C ALA A 88 1.73 -26.55 -0.58
N THR A 89 2.39 -25.73 -1.41
CA THR A 89 3.36 -26.20 -2.41
C THR A 89 4.62 -26.74 -1.74
N GLU A 90 5.16 -26.05 -0.74
CA GLU A 90 6.31 -26.50 0.04
C GLU A 90 6.04 -27.83 0.76
N GLU A 91 4.87 -27.96 1.39
CA GLU A 91 4.41 -29.20 2.03
C GLU A 91 4.24 -30.32 1.01
N SER A 92 3.67 -30.03 -0.17
CA SER A 92 3.51 -31.01 -1.24
C SER A 92 4.84 -31.50 -1.78
N ILE A 93 5.82 -30.61 -1.96
CA ILE A 93 7.20 -30.98 -2.36
C ILE A 93 7.86 -31.83 -1.27
N SER A 94 7.69 -31.46 -0.01
CA SER A 94 8.22 -32.21 1.13
C SER A 94 7.54 -33.56 1.34
N ALA A 95 6.32 -33.76 0.82
CA ALA A 95 5.59 -35.02 0.87
C ALA A 95 5.90 -35.96 -0.32
N LEU A 96 6.74 -35.54 -1.28
CA LEU A 96 7.10 -36.36 -2.42
C LEU A 96 7.89 -37.63 -1.99
N PRO A 97 7.87 -38.69 -2.82
CA PRO A 97 8.57 -39.92 -2.51
C PRO A 97 10.09 -39.74 -2.46
N ASP A 98 10.76 -40.47 -1.57
CA ASP A 98 12.23 -40.47 -1.44
C ASP A 98 12.97 -40.75 -2.77
N THR A 99 12.35 -41.53 -3.67
CA THR A 99 12.91 -41.83 -5.01
C THR A 99 12.97 -40.61 -5.94
N PHE A 100 12.07 -39.65 -5.77
CA PHE A 100 12.11 -38.38 -6.50
C PHE A 100 13.21 -37.49 -5.92
N HIS A 101 13.29 -37.40 -4.59
CA HIS A 101 14.32 -36.65 -3.88
C HIS A 101 15.72 -37.13 -4.23
N GLU A 102 15.94 -38.44 -4.27
CA GLU A 102 17.23 -39.03 -4.65
C GLU A 102 17.66 -38.63 -6.07
N LYS A 103 16.74 -38.66 -7.03
CA LYS A 103 17.02 -38.22 -8.41
C LYS A 103 17.32 -36.73 -8.47
N ALA A 104 16.51 -35.91 -7.79
CA ALA A 104 16.69 -34.46 -7.75
C ALA A 104 18.05 -34.09 -7.15
N ILE A 105 18.42 -34.68 -6.01
CA ILE A 105 19.72 -34.49 -5.35
C ILE A 105 20.86 -34.87 -6.29
N ARG A 106 20.74 -35.99 -7.01
CA ARG A 106 21.76 -36.42 -7.98
C ARG A 106 21.97 -35.40 -9.10
N GLU A 107 20.91 -34.78 -9.59
CA GLU A 107 21.00 -33.73 -10.60
C GLU A 107 21.57 -32.42 -10.05
N LEU A 108 21.15 -32.01 -8.85
CA LEU A 108 21.68 -30.83 -8.15
C LEU A 108 23.19 -30.97 -7.91
N LEU A 109 23.64 -32.12 -7.40
CA LEU A 109 25.07 -32.40 -7.19
C LEU A 109 25.87 -32.39 -8.50
N LYS A 110 25.30 -32.87 -9.62
CA LYS A 110 25.95 -32.77 -10.93
C LYS A 110 26.07 -31.33 -11.42
N LYS A 111 25.09 -30.47 -11.11
CA LYS A 111 25.13 -29.04 -11.45
C LYS A 111 26.24 -28.35 -10.65
N VAL A 112 26.32 -28.61 -9.34
CA VAL A 112 27.39 -28.07 -8.48
C VAL A 112 28.76 -28.60 -8.87
N ALA A 113 28.90 -29.88 -9.22
CA ALA A 113 30.18 -30.46 -9.64
C ALA A 113 30.78 -29.82 -10.91
N LYS A 114 29.98 -29.04 -11.67
CA LYS A 114 30.47 -28.23 -12.80
C LYS A 114 31.00 -26.87 -12.36
N GLU A 115 30.50 -26.33 -11.26
CA GLU A 115 30.82 -24.99 -10.75
C GLU A 115 31.89 -25.03 -9.66
N ILE A 116 31.87 -26.05 -8.82
CA ILE A 116 32.82 -26.29 -7.73
C ILE A 116 33.52 -27.63 -8.00
N LYS A 117 34.84 -27.69 -7.77
CA LYS A 117 35.60 -28.93 -7.92
C LYS A 117 35.60 -29.76 -6.64
N ASP A 118 35.74 -29.11 -5.48
CA ASP A 118 35.92 -29.75 -4.18
C ASP A 118 35.10 -29.00 -3.10
N GLY A 119 34.44 -29.71 -2.18
CA GLY A 119 33.57 -29.07 -1.20
C GLY A 119 32.91 -29.99 -0.18
N VAL A 120 32.19 -29.40 0.76
CA VAL A 120 31.43 -30.08 1.82
C VAL A 120 29.94 -29.95 1.54
N VAL A 121 29.25 -31.08 1.43
CA VAL A 121 27.81 -31.16 1.16
C VAL A 121 27.04 -31.35 2.45
N PHE A 122 26.03 -30.52 2.67
CA PHE A 122 25.09 -30.62 3.77
C PHE A 122 23.69 -30.94 3.23
N SER A 123 22.95 -31.78 3.93
CA SER A 123 21.60 -32.20 3.52
C SER A 123 20.65 -32.28 4.70
N ASN A 124 19.36 -32.49 4.45
CA ASN A 124 18.44 -32.92 5.51
C ASN A 124 18.76 -34.38 5.93
N SER A 125 18.36 -34.73 7.14
CA SER A 125 18.36 -36.07 7.74
C SER A 125 17.66 -37.13 6.87
N ARG A 126 16.56 -36.77 6.19
CA ARG A 126 15.85 -37.66 5.26
C ARG A 126 16.71 -38.01 4.05
N ASP A 127 17.44 -37.03 3.55
CA ASP A 127 18.17 -37.10 2.28
C ASP A 127 19.60 -37.63 2.43
N GLN A 128 20.06 -37.86 3.67
CA GLN A 128 21.41 -38.33 3.98
C GLN A 128 21.78 -39.59 3.17
N LYS A 129 20.90 -40.58 3.13
CA LYS A 129 21.16 -41.84 2.40
C LYS A 129 21.30 -41.62 0.89
N ALA A 130 20.48 -40.73 0.33
CA ALA A 130 20.53 -40.38 -1.08
C ALA A 130 21.82 -39.62 -1.44
N VAL A 131 22.27 -38.72 -0.57
CA VAL A 131 23.52 -37.97 -0.73
C VAL A 131 24.74 -38.88 -0.61
N GLU A 132 24.78 -39.76 0.40
CA GLU A 132 25.88 -40.73 0.57
C GLU A 132 25.98 -41.70 -0.62
N SER A 133 24.83 -42.14 -1.14
CA SER A 133 24.77 -43.01 -2.33
C SER A 133 25.24 -42.26 -3.58
N ALA A 134 24.79 -41.01 -3.77
CA ALA A 134 25.22 -40.17 -4.89
C ALA A 134 26.72 -39.82 -4.84
N LEU A 135 27.27 -39.53 -3.66
CA LEU A 135 28.70 -39.26 -3.46
C LEU A 135 29.56 -40.50 -3.77
N SER A 136 29.07 -41.70 -3.44
CA SER A 136 29.76 -42.96 -3.70
C SER A 136 29.69 -43.38 -5.18
N GLU A 137 28.58 -43.10 -5.87
CA GLU A 137 28.37 -43.47 -7.27
C GLU A 137 29.01 -42.52 -8.28
N LEU A 138 29.13 -41.22 -7.96
CA LEU A 138 29.61 -40.22 -8.90
C LEU A 138 31.11 -39.95 -8.71
N LYS A 139 31.93 -40.48 -9.63
CA LYS A 139 33.38 -40.19 -9.71
C LYS A 139 33.71 -38.69 -9.81
N THR A 140 32.79 -37.88 -10.33
CA THR A 140 32.89 -36.42 -10.41
C THR A 140 32.80 -35.71 -9.06
N LEU A 141 32.40 -36.41 -8.00
CA LEU A 141 32.27 -35.87 -6.64
C LEU A 141 33.39 -36.38 -5.70
N SER A 142 34.49 -36.88 -6.25
CA SER A 142 35.60 -37.46 -5.48
C SER A 142 36.32 -36.46 -4.55
N GLY A 143 36.19 -35.15 -4.80
CA GLY A 143 36.66 -34.07 -3.92
C GLY A 143 35.63 -33.60 -2.89
N TYR A 144 34.46 -34.25 -2.79
CA TYR A 144 33.38 -33.82 -1.91
C TYR A 144 33.26 -34.68 -0.65
N SER A 145 33.07 -34.02 0.50
CA SER A 145 32.83 -34.68 1.79
C SER A 145 31.43 -34.38 2.31
N TYR A 146 30.82 -35.34 3.00
CA TYR A 146 29.55 -35.08 3.69
C TYR A 146 29.81 -34.29 4.98
N GLY A 147 29.24 -33.09 5.08
CA GLY A 147 29.44 -32.14 6.18
C GLY A 147 28.48 -32.29 7.35
N GLY A 148 27.42 -33.07 7.16
CA GLY A 148 26.40 -33.31 8.18
C GLY A 148 25.02 -32.82 7.79
N ILE A 149 24.14 -32.81 8.78
CA ILE A 149 22.73 -32.53 8.62
C ILE A 149 22.46 -31.05 8.88
N VAL A 150 21.67 -30.43 8.01
CA VAL A 150 21.14 -29.06 8.18
C VAL A 150 19.62 -29.11 8.11
N GLU A 151 18.97 -28.23 8.86
CA GLU A 151 17.51 -28.13 8.96
C GLU A 151 16.94 -27.40 7.72
N ILE A 152 16.82 -28.13 6.60
CA ILE A 152 16.23 -27.65 5.34
C ILE A 152 15.04 -28.53 4.95
N SER A 153 13.98 -27.96 4.37
CA SER A 153 12.78 -28.72 3.93
C SER A 153 13.13 -29.78 2.86
N GLY A 154 14.21 -29.55 2.10
CA GLY A 154 14.88 -30.55 1.27
C GLY A 154 15.92 -29.91 0.35
N GLY A 155 16.72 -30.73 -0.33
CA GLY A 155 17.79 -30.26 -1.23
C GLY A 155 19.19 -30.38 -0.61
N VAL A 156 20.16 -29.64 -1.15
CA VAL A 156 21.57 -29.72 -0.73
C VAL A 156 22.19 -28.33 -0.62
N VAL A 157 22.98 -28.12 0.43
CA VAL A 157 23.82 -26.92 0.56
C VAL A 157 25.25 -27.36 0.37
N VAL A 158 25.97 -26.70 -0.53
CA VAL A 158 27.36 -27.06 -0.85
C VAL A 158 28.28 -25.92 -0.51
N LYS A 159 29.26 -26.18 0.34
CA LYS A 159 30.31 -25.23 0.72
C LYS A 159 31.62 -25.62 0.06
N SER A 160 32.29 -24.72 -0.64
CA SER A 160 33.63 -24.99 -1.20
C SER A 160 34.63 -25.33 -0.09
N ALA A 161 35.62 -26.17 -0.39
CA ALA A 161 36.70 -26.53 0.55
C ALA A 161 37.47 -25.31 1.08
N ASP A 162 37.55 -24.24 0.29
CA ASP A 162 38.19 -22.96 0.65
C ASP A 162 37.30 -22.08 1.57
N GLY A 163 36.06 -22.48 1.80
CA GLY A 163 35.08 -21.76 2.61
C GLY A 163 34.56 -20.44 2.03
N GLN A 164 35.05 -20.02 0.86
CA GLN A 164 34.71 -18.74 0.21
C GLN A 164 33.36 -18.77 -0.53
N LEU A 165 32.91 -19.94 -0.97
CA LEU A 165 31.68 -20.09 -1.75
C LEU A 165 30.73 -21.05 -1.05
N THR A 166 29.51 -20.60 -0.79
CA THR A 166 28.40 -21.43 -0.31
C THR A 166 27.28 -21.31 -1.31
N VAL A 167 26.88 -22.44 -1.89
CA VAL A 167 25.77 -22.53 -2.84
C VAL A 167 24.63 -23.22 -2.12
N ASP A 168 23.55 -22.48 -1.91
CA ASP A 168 22.30 -23.02 -1.39
C ASP A 168 21.47 -23.54 -2.56
N LEU A 169 21.27 -24.86 -2.62
CA LEU A 169 20.37 -25.52 -3.56
C LEU A 169 19.25 -26.22 -2.79
N SER A 170 18.74 -25.56 -1.75
CA SER A 170 17.52 -25.97 -1.07
C SER A 170 16.32 -25.84 -1.99
N TYR A 171 15.31 -26.67 -1.78
CA TYR A 171 14.03 -26.54 -2.49
C TYR A 171 13.37 -25.19 -2.24
N GLN A 172 13.62 -24.58 -1.08
CA GLN A 172 13.14 -23.25 -0.75
C GLN A 172 13.72 -22.19 -1.69
N THR A 173 15.03 -22.19 -1.94
CA THR A 173 15.66 -21.24 -2.87
C THR A 173 15.10 -21.36 -4.30
N PHE A 174 14.89 -22.59 -4.79
CA PHE A 174 14.29 -22.79 -6.10
C PHE A 174 12.82 -22.40 -6.14
N LEU A 175 12.07 -22.72 -5.08
CA LEU A 175 10.67 -22.34 -4.98
C LEU A 175 10.53 -20.82 -4.93
N ASP A 176 11.40 -20.12 -4.21
CA ASP A 176 11.44 -18.66 -4.15
C ASP A 176 11.74 -18.04 -5.54
N GLU A 177 12.70 -18.58 -6.29
CA GLU A 177 13.02 -18.10 -7.65
C GLU A 177 11.85 -18.31 -8.64
N VAL A 178 11.22 -19.48 -8.59
CA VAL A 178 10.01 -19.77 -9.39
C VAL A 178 8.84 -18.92 -8.91
N TRP A 179 8.74 -18.65 -7.62
CA TRP A 179 7.69 -17.83 -7.05
C TRP A 179 7.83 -16.37 -7.46
N GLU A 180 9.04 -15.80 -7.43
CA GLU A 180 9.29 -14.42 -7.88
C GLU A 180 8.97 -14.24 -9.37
N SER A 181 9.35 -15.21 -10.19
CA SER A 181 9.09 -15.18 -11.63
C SER A 181 7.63 -15.51 -11.99
N GLY A 182 6.99 -16.40 -11.23
CA GLY A 182 5.64 -16.91 -11.46
C GLY A 182 4.54 -16.17 -10.70
N LEU A 183 4.87 -15.25 -9.79
CA LEU A 183 3.91 -14.52 -8.95
C LEU A 183 2.83 -13.84 -9.80
N LYS A 184 3.25 -13.25 -10.92
CA LYS A 184 2.36 -12.55 -11.83
C LYS A 184 1.35 -13.50 -12.46
N ASP A 185 1.82 -14.61 -13.03
CA ASP A 185 0.95 -15.60 -13.66
C ASP A 185 0.01 -16.26 -12.64
N ALA A 186 0.51 -16.55 -11.43
CA ALA A 186 -0.30 -17.08 -10.34
C ALA A 186 -1.39 -16.08 -9.90
N SER A 187 -1.03 -14.79 -9.82
CA SER A 187 -1.97 -13.72 -9.49
C SER A 187 -3.05 -13.58 -10.57
N ASP A 188 -2.68 -13.62 -11.85
CA ASP A 188 -3.62 -13.52 -12.97
C ASP A 188 -4.59 -14.72 -13.00
N ILE A 189 -4.13 -15.93 -12.67
CA ILE A 189 -4.99 -17.12 -12.59
C ILE A 189 -5.95 -17.06 -11.39
N LEU A 190 -5.48 -16.63 -10.22
CA LEU A 190 -6.25 -16.66 -8.98
C LEU A 190 -7.22 -15.49 -8.85
N PHE A 191 -6.85 -14.32 -9.37
CA PHE A 191 -7.58 -13.08 -9.13
C PHE A 191 -8.15 -12.43 -10.40
N GLY A 192 -7.72 -12.86 -11.59
CA GLY A 192 -8.25 -12.41 -12.88
C GLY A 192 -7.61 -11.16 -13.44
#